data_AF-A0ABD1Q117-F1
#
_entry.id   AF-A0ABD1Q117-F1
#
_cell.length_a   1.000
_cell.length_b   1.000
_cell.length_c   1.000
_cell.angle_alpha   90.00
_cell.angle_beta   90.00
_cell.angle_gamma   90.00
#
_symmetry.space_group_name_H-M   'P 1'
#
loop_
_entity.id
_entity.type
_entity.pdbx_description
1 polymer ?
#
loop_
_entity_poly.entity_id
_entity_poly.type
_entity_poly.pdbx_seq_one_letter_code
_entity_poly.pdbx_strand_id
1 'polypeptide(L)'
;MAKLYDNYTYYTCPEDSWPVRFNVFQIGCLSNSTNSTIATTEEAEEAQKRIESFGCKNIGSLLFPVTYRGQFQSYGIYTDLSLTWNASDCKDCDPQPAPQDTGRDLS
;
A
#
# COMPACT_ATOMS: atom_id res chain seq x y z
N MET A 1 26.02 -12.65 9.14
CA MET A 1 25.22 -11.72 9.97
C MET A 1 23.76 -12.11 9.80
N ALA A 2 22.97 -12.15 10.87
CA ALA A 2 21.55 -12.50 10.77
C ALA A 2 20.78 -11.35 10.09
N LYS A 3 19.90 -11.69 9.15
CA LYS A 3 19.06 -10.71 8.46
C LYS A 3 17.82 -10.44 9.32
N LEU A 4 17.61 -9.19 9.71
CA LEU A 4 16.44 -8.77 10.49
C LEU A 4 15.30 -8.38 9.55
N TYR A 5 14.07 -8.66 9.97
CA TYR A 5 12.86 -8.33 9.23
C TYR A 5 11.82 -7.75 10.16
N ASP A 6 11.15 -6.69 9.72
CA ASP A 6 9.99 -6.10 10.37
C ASP A 6 8.76 -6.25 9.49
N ASN A 7 7.60 -6.45 10.13
CA ASN A 7 6.33 -6.54 9.43
C ASN A 7 5.77 -5.12 9.25
N TYR A 8 5.73 -4.64 8.02
CA TYR A 8 5.16 -3.34 7.70
C TYR A 8 3.76 -3.52 7.15
N THR A 9 2.80 -2.79 7.68
CA THR A 9 1.44 -2.67 7.15
C THR A 9 1.36 -1.45 6.25
N TYR A 10 0.81 -1.66 5.06
CA TYR A 10 0.72 -0.67 4.00
C TYR A 10 -0.71 -0.13 3.93
N TYR A 11 -0.81 1.18 3.73
CA TYR A 11 -2.07 1.89 3.57
C TYR A 11 -2.04 2.76 2.33
N THR A 12 -3.13 2.73 1.57
CA THR A 12 -3.39 3.70 0.50
C THR A 12 -4.31 4.78 1.06
N CYS A 13 -3.82 6.00 1.09
CA CYS A 13 -4.51 7.16 1.62
C CYS A 13 -4.76 8.20 0.52
N PRO A 14 -5.81 9.02 0.59
CA PRO A 14 -5.92 10.22 -0.23
C PRO A 14 -4.69 11.13 -0.04
N GLU A 15 -4.22 11.78 -1.09
CA GLU A 15 -3.03 12.65 -1.04
C GLU A 15 -3.15 13.76 0.03
N ASP A 16 -4.37 14.23 0.27
CA ASP A 16 -4.68 15.27 1.25
C ASP A 16 -4.90 14.78 2.69
N SER A 17 -4.75 13.47 2.95
CA SER A 17 -5.02 12.89 4.26
C SER A 17 -3.97 13.29 5.31
N TRP A 18 -4.38 13.25 6.59
CA TRP A 18 -3.50 13.61 7.71
C TRP A 18 -2.17 12.85 7.72
N PRO A 19 -2.10 11.51 7.55
CA PRO A 19 -0.83 10.80 7.59
C PRO A 19 0.17 11.31 6.54
N VAL A 20 -0.33 11.68 5.36
CA VAL A 20 0.47 12.21 4.26
C VAL A 20 0.95 13.62 4.55
N ARG A 21 0.09 14.46 5.14
CA ARG A 21 0.41 15.85 5.50
C ARG A 21 1.37 15.99 6.69
N PHE A 22 1.49 14.96 7.54
CA PHE A 22 2.34 14.97 8.73
C PHE A 22 3.68 14.23 8.54
N ASN A 23 4.18 14.21 7.31
CA ASN A 23 5.52 13.73 6.94
C ASN A 23 5.76 12.22 7.09
N VAL A 24 4.74 11.38 6.90
CA VAL A 24 5.02 9.98 6.57
C VAL A 24 5.46 9.92 5.10
N PHE A 25 6.68 9.45 4.87
CA PHE A 25 7.22 9.27 3.53
C PHE A 25 6.33 8.33 2.73
N GLN A 26 5.90 8.85 1.58
CA GLN A 26 5.10 8.10 0.64
C GLN A 26 5.99 7.16 -0.16
N ILE A 27 5.47 5.97 -0.45
CA ILE A 27 6.11 5.01 -1.33
C ILE A 27 5.75 5.38 -2.77
N GLY A 28 6.62 6.17 -3.41
CA GLY A 28 6.33 6.76 -4.73
C GLY A 28 5.95 5.76 -5.82
N CYS A 29 6.53 4.55 -5.82
CA CYS A 29 6.21 3.52 -6.81
C CYS A 29 4.83 2.85 -6.61
N LEU A 30 4.22 3.01 -5.44
CA LEU A 30 2.87 2.50 -5.13
C LEU A 30 1.83 3.62 -5.06
N SER A 31 2.26 4.88 -4.95
CA SER A 31 1.41 6.07 -5.02
C SER A 31 0.99 6.40 -6.46
N ASN A 32 -0.10 7.16 -6.59
CA ASN A 32 -0.58 7.75 -7.84
C ASN A 32 -0.99 9.22 -7.62
N SER A 33 -1.54 9.88 -8.65
CA SER A 33 -1.87 11.31 -8.61
C SER A 33 -3.01 11.70 -7.67
N THR A 34 -3.69 10.75 -7.05
CA THR A 34 -4.80 11.03 -6.10
C THR A 34 -4.64 10.30 -4.78
N ASN A 35 -3.75 9.30 -4.71
CA ASN A 35 -3.53 8.48 -3.54
C ASN A 35 -2.04 8.30 -3.27
N SER A 36 -1.70 8.39 -1.99
CA SER A 36 -0.38 8.15 -1.46
C SER A 36 -0.36 6.83 -0.70
N THR A 37 0.63 5.99 -0.98
CA THR A 37 0.86 4.78 -0.20
C THR A 37 1.86 5.04 0.91
N ILE A 38 1.52 4.65 2.14
CA ILE A 38 2.41 4.74 3.30
C ILE A 38 2.61 3.35 3.91
N ALA A 39 3.66 3.20 4.72
CA ALA A 39 3.93 1.98 5.48
C ALA A 39 4.21 2.30 6.94
N THR A 40 3.73 1.44 7.85
CA THR A 40 3.94 1.57 9.29
C THR A 40 4.15 0.21 9.94
N THR A 41 4.97 0.15 11.00
CA THR A 41 5.08 -1.02 11.88
C THR A 41 4.14 -0.93 13.08
N GLU A 42 3.24 0.05 13.10
CA GLU A 42 2.33 0.25 14.22
C GLU A 42 1.26 -0.85 14.26
N GLU A 43 1.30 -1.64 15.32
CA GLU A 43 0.42 -2.78 15.55
C GLU A 43 -0.73 -2.42 16.50
N ALA A 44 -0.67 -1.28 17.20
CA ALA A 44 -1.74 -0.85 18.08
C ALA A 44 -3.04 -0.62 17.28
N GLU A 45 -4.08 -1.37 17.62
CA GLU A 45 -5.39 -1.30 16.95
C GLU A 45 -5.96 0.12 16.91
N GLU A 46 -5.77 0.90 17.98
CA GLU A 46 -6.20 2.30 18.04
C GLU A 46 -5.50 3.19 17.00
N ALA A 47 -4.22 2.95 16.75
CA ALA A 47 -3.46 3.70 15.77
C ALA A 47 -3.86 3.30 14.34
N GLN A 48 -4.11 2.01 14.10
CA GLN A 48 -4.63 1.51 12.81
C GLN A 48 -6.00 2.12 12.51
N LYS A 49 -6.93 2.08 13.47
CA LYS A 49 -8.25 2.72 13.37
C LYS A 49 -8.17 4.22 13.12
N ARG A 50 -7.19 4.89 13.73
CA ARG A 50 -6.94 6.31 13.50
C ARG A 50 -6.50 6.57 12.07
N ILE A 51 -5.57 5.78 11.52
CA ILE A 51 -5.15 5.88 10.12
C ILE A 51 -6.35 5.69 9.19
N GLU A 52 -7.16 4.65 9.43
CA GLU A 52 -8.36 4.36 8.64
C GLU A 52 -9.41 5.47 8.73
N SER A 53 -9.54 6.14 9.88
CA SER A 53 -10.46 7.28 10.05
C SER A 53 -10.12 8.49 9.16
N PHE A 54 -8.89 8.57 8.64
CA PHE A 54 -8.48 9.59 7.67
C PHE A 54 -8.74 9.18 6.21
N GLY A 55 -9.51 8.10 5.97
CA GLY A 55 -9.83 7.60 4.64
C GLY A 55 -8.75 6.70 4.04
N CYS A 56 -7.75 6.30 4.83
CA CYS A 56 -6.75 5.34 4.42
C CYS A 56 -7.31 3.92 4.40
N LYS A 57 -6.93 3.13 3.40
CA LYS A 57 -7.32 1.73 3.26
C LYS A 57 -6.10 0.84 3.44
N ASN A 58 -6.20 -0.14 4.33
CA ASN A 58 -5.18 -1.18 4.47
C ASN A 58 -5.11 -1.99 3.16
N ILE A 59 -3.91 -2.13 2.59
CA ILE A 59 -3.66 -2.90 1.36
C ILE A 59 -2.83 -4.17 1.61
N GLY A 60 -2.51 -4.46 2.87
CA GLY A 60 -1.80 -5.66 3.30
C GLY A 60 -0.54 -5.36 4.11
N SER A 61 0.13 -6.42 4.56
CA SER A 61 1.39 -6.34 5.30
C SER A 61 2.47 -7.18 4.63
N LEU A 62 3.72 -6.74 4.69
CA LEU A 62 4.87 -7.42 4.10
C LEU A 62 6.08 -7.36 5.03
N LEU A 63 6.83 -8.46 5.09
CA LEU A 63 8.09 -8.52 5.82
C LEU A 63 9.17 -7.80 5.03
N PHE A 64 9.65 -6.69 5.58
CA PHE A 64 10.69 -5.87 4.97
C PHE A 64 12.03 -6.06 5.70
N PRO A 65 13.14 -6.28 4.98
CA PRO A 65 14.45 -6.41 5.60
C PRO A 65 14.90 -5.08 6.20
N VAL A 66 15.33 -5.11 7.46
CA VAL A 66 15.78 -3.92 8.20
C VAL A 66 17.18 -4.12 8.77
N THR A 67 17.87 -3.02 9.04
CA THR A 67 19.18 -3.04 9.71
C THR A 67 19.02 -3.15 11.23
N TYR A 68 17.94 -2.60 11.77
CA TYR A 68 17.53 -2.68 13.18
C TYR A 68 16.00 -2.57 13.28
N ARG A 69 15.41 -3.05 14.38
CA ARG A 69 13.95 -3.01 14.61
C ARG A 69 13.44 -1.56 14.63
N GLY A 70 12.34 -1.29 13.95
CA GLY A 70 11.71 0.03 13.90
C GLY A 70 12.46 1.05 13.05
N GLN A 71 13.36 0.61 12.16
CA GLN A 71 14.19 1.49 11.31
C GLN A 71 13.39 2.61 10.62
N PHE A 72 12.16 2.32 10.19
CA PHE A 72 11.32 3.27 9.46
C PHE A 72 10.04 3.67 10.22
N GLN A 73 9.96 3.41 11.52
CA GLN A 73 8.74 3.62 12.30
C GLN A 73 8.33 5.11 12.37
N SER A 74 9.30 6.03 12.45
CA SER A 74 9.01 7.45 12.68
C SER A 74 8.59 8.22 11.42
N TYR A 75 9.22 7.91 10.28
CA TYR A 75 9.03 8.70 9.06
C TYR A 75 8.56 7.85 7.87
N GLY A 76 8.45 6.53 8.00
CA GLY A 76 8.13 5.65 6.87
C GLY A 76 9.37 5.35 6.00
N ILE A 77 9.13 4.66 4.89
CA ILE A 77 10.20 4.13 4.03
C ILE A 77 10.45 5.10 2.86
N TYR A 78 11.63 5.72 2.83
CA TYR A 78 12.05 6.67 1.78
C TYR A 78 12.99 6.04 0.73
N THR A 79 13.27 4.74 0.83
CA THR A 79 14.22 4.04 -0.05
C THR A 79 13.50 3.21 -1.10
N ASP A 80 14.22 2.82 -2.16
CA ASP A 80 13.71 1.86 -3.14
C ASP A 80 13.33 0.55 -2.46
N LEU A 81 12.08 0.11 -2.68
CA LEU A 81 11.56 -1.15 -2.17
C LEU A 81 11.83 -2.26 -3.19
N SER A 82 12.71 -3.19 -2.84
CA SER A 82 12.84 -4.46 -3.58
C SER A 82 11.70 -5.39 -3.21
N LEU A 83 10.55 -5.24 -3.87
CA LEU A 83 9.40 -6.13 -3.69
C LEU A 83 9.65 -7.45 -4.41
N THR A 84 9.41 -8.56 -3.71
CA THR A 84 9.44 -9.89 -4.32
C THR A 84 8.01 -10.38 -4.48
N TRP A 85 7.55 -10.53 -5.72
CA TRP A 85 6.22 -11.06 -6.02
C TRP A 85 6.28 -12.58 -6.05
N ASN A 86 5.46 -13.26 -5.24
CA ASN A 86 5.32 -14.71 -5.27
C ASN A 86 4.09 -15.16 -6.10
N ALA A 87 3.62 -14.31 -7.02
CA ALA A 87 2.52 -14.62 -7.90
C ALA A 87 3.07 -15.31 -9.16
N SER A 88 2.89 -16.63 -9.24
CA SER A 88 3.29 -17.41 -10.42
C SER A 88 2.31 -17.27 -11.59
N ASP A 89 1.12 -16.70 -11.40
CA ASP A 89 0.09 -16.61 -12.43
C ASP A 89 -0.59 -15.22 -12.39
N CYS A 90 -0.46 -14.44 -13.46
CA CYS A 90 -1.19 -13.17 -13.70
C CYS A 90 -2.70 -13.38 -13.97
N LYS A 91 -3.35 -14.35 -13.31
CA LYS A 91 -4.77 -14.67 -13.57
C LYS A 91 -5.73 -13.55 -13.16
N ASP A 92 -5.33 -12.71 -12.22
CA ASP A 92 -6.15 -11.58 -11.74
C ASP A 92 -5.86 -10.25 -12.46
N CYS A 93 -4.89 -10.24 -13.38
CA CYS A 93 -4.53 -9.04 -14.14
C CYS A 93 -5.28 -8.96 -15.48
N ASP A 94 -6.07 -9.98 -15.83
CA ASP A 94 -6.77 -10.01 -17.11
C ASP A 94 -7.95 -9.03 -17.07
N PRO A 95 -7.94 -7.95 -17.87
CA PRO A 95 -9.08 -7.05 -17.94
C PRO A 95 -10.26 -7.87 -18.48
N GLN A 96 -11.27 -8.08 -17.64
CA GLN A 96 -12.56 -8.62 -18.07
C GLN A 96 -12.98 -7.86 -19.34
N PRO A 97 -13.20 -8.53 -20.48
CA PRO A 97 -13.68 -7.84 -21.67
C PRO A 97 -15.01 -7.16 -21.31
N ALA A 98 -15.08 -5.85 -21.55
CA ALA A 98 -16.29 -5.08 -21.31
C ALA A 98 -17.47 -5.76 -22.01
N PRO A 99 -18.66 -5.84 -21.39
CA PRO A 99 -19.85 -6.36 -22.04
C PRO A 99 -20.07 -5.60 -23.35
N GLN A 100 -19.99 -6.31 -24.48
CA GLN A 100 -20.35 -5.75 -25.78
C GLN A 100 -21.87 -5.51 -25.76
N ASP A 101 -22.26 -4.26 -25.84
CA ASP A 101 -23.65 -3.83 -26.00
C ASP A 101 -24.11 -4.28 -27.39
N THR A 102 -24.65 -5.50 -27.50
CA THR A 102 -25.31 -5.96 -28.71
C THR A 102 -26.59 -5.15 -28.86
N GLY A 103 -26.50 -4.08 -29.64
CA GLY A 103 -27.61 -3.23 -30.03
C GLY A 103 -28.80 -4.06 -30.50
N ARG A 104 -29.99 -3.69 -30.01
CA ARG A 104 -31.28 -4.17 -30.50
C ARG A 104 -31.36 -3.97 -32.01
N ASP A 105 -31.41 -5.06 -32.75
CA ASP A 105 -31.97 -5.05 -34.09
C ASP A 105 -33.48 -5.23 -33.96
N LEU A 106 -34.21 -4.14 -34.20
CA LEU A 106 -35.65 -4.13 -34.39
C LEU A 106 -35.90 -4.29 -35.90
N SER A 107 -36.40 -5.44 -36.33
CA SER A 107 -37.26 -5.60 -37.52
C SER A 107 -37.94 -6.96 -37.52
#